data_AF-A0A380EDS9-F1
#
_entry.id   AF-A0A380EDS9-F1
#
_cell.length_a   1.000
_cell.length_b   1.000
_cell.length_c   1.000
_cell.angle_alpha   90.00
_cell.angle_beta   90.00
_cell.angle_gamma   90.00
#
_symmetry.space_group_name_H-M   'P 1'
#
loop_
_entity.id
_entity.type
_entity.pdbx_description
1 polymer ?
#
loop_
_entity_poly.entity_id
_entity_poly.type
_entity_poly.pdbx_seq_one_letter_code
_entity_poly.pdbx_strand_id
1 'polypeptide(L)'
;MDVLVIDTAHGHSKGVIDQVKHIKKTYPEITLVAGNVATAEATKDLFEAGADIVKVGIGPGSICTTRVVAGVGVPQITAIYDCATEARNMVKLSLLMVVLNSQEISLKH
;
A
#
# COMPACT_ATOMS: atom_id res chain seq x y z
N MET A 1 -6.56 -12.96 14.75
CA MET A 1 -6.34 -11.95 13.69
C MET A 1 -4.93 -11.45 13.88
N ASP A 2 -4.03 -11.84 12.98
CA ASP A 2 -2.59 -11.62 13.16
C ASP A 2 -2.10 -10.38 12.41
N VAL A 3 -2.83 -9.98 11.37
CA VAL A 3 -2.55 -8.82 10.51
C VAL A 3 -3.85 -8.15 10.10
N LEU A 4 -3.88 -6.82 10.10
CA LEU A 4 -4.95 -6.01 9.53
C LEU A 4 -4.44 -5.30 8.27
N VAL A 5 -5.27 -5.24 7.23
CA VAL A 5 -4.91 -4.61 5.95
C VAL A 5 -5.89 -3.48 5.64
N ILE A 6 -5.38 -2.27 5.45
CA ILE A 6 -6.10 -1.18 4.78
C ILE A 6 -5.75 -1.26 3.30
N ASP A 7 -6.69 -1.75 2.49
CA ASP A 7 -6.55 -1.92 1.05
C ASP A 7 -7.45 -0.93 0.30
N THR A 8 -6.84 0.09 -0.32
CA THR A 8 -7.54 1.08 -1.16
C THR A 8 -6.79 1.28 -2.47
N ALA A 9 -7.53 1.74 -3.50
CA ALA A 9 -6.93 2.09 -4.78
C ALA A 9 -5.86 3.20 -4.66
N HIS A 10 -6.00 4.11 -3.70
CA HIS A 10 -5.04 5.18 -3.44
C HIS A 10 -4.85 5.39 -1.93
N GLY A 11 -3.80 4.78 -1.39
CA GLY A 11 -3.44 4.81 0.03
C GLY A 11 -2.89 6.15 0.51
N HIS A 12 -2.43 7.01 -0.41
CA HIS A 12 -1.88 8.33 -0.07
C HIS A 12 -2.97 9.40 0.10
N SER A 13 -4.01 9.08 0.85
CA SER A 13 -5.08 10.02 1.17
C SER A 13 -5.09 10.36 2.65
N LYS A 14 -5.53 11.58 2.97
CA LYS A 14 -5.67 12.04 4.36
C LYS A 14 -6.48 11.05 5.22
N GLY A 15 -7.60 10.54 4.68
CA GLY A 15 -8.46 9.60 5.39
C GLY A 15 -7.75 8.30 5.76
N VAL A 16 -6.93 7.75 4.85
CA VAL A 16 -6.15 6.53 5.11
C VAL A 16 -5.08 6.79 6.15
N ILE A 17 -4.33 7.89 6.02
CA ILE A 17 -3.30 8.28 6.99
C ILE A 17 -3.90 8.44 8.40
N ASP A 18 -5.04 9.13 8.51
CA ASP A 18 -5.72 9.34 9.78
C ASP A 18 -6.24 8.01 10.37
N GLN A 19 -6.73 7.09 9.53
CA GLN A 19 -7.12 5.74 9.94
C GLN A 19 -5.93 4.91 10.44
N VAL A 20 -4.79 4.93 9.74
CA VAL A 20 -3.56 4.23 10.17
C VAL A 20 -3.16 4.71 11.57
N LYS A 21 -3.11 6.02 11.78
CA LYS A 21 -2.81 6.62 13.09
C LYS A 21 -3.81 6.18 14.17
N HIS A 22 -5.10 6.22 13.86
CA HIS A 22 -6.15 5.82 14.79
C HIS A 22 -6.05 4.34 15.19
N ILE A 23 -5.82 3.46 14.22
CA ILE A 23 -5.68 2.01 14.45
C ILE A 23 -4.45 1.73 15.30
N LYS A 24 -3.27 2.25 14.94
CA LYS A 24 -2.05 2.00 15.72
C LYS A 24 -2.09 2.61 17.12
N LYS A 25 -2.82 3.73 17.30
CA LYS A 25 -3.08 4.28 18.64
C LYS A 25 -3.98 3.36 19.49
N THR A 26 -4.97 2.72 18.86
CA THR A 26 -5.97 1.90 19.56
C THR A 26 -5.50 0.46 19.78
N TYR A 27 -4.74 -0.07 18.83
CA TYR A 27 -4.24 -1.44 18.78
C TYR A 27 -2.73 -1.42 18.43
N PRO A 28 -1.84 -1.01 19.36
CA PRO A 28 -0.41 -0.85 19.06
C PRO A 28 0.26 -2.15 18.61
N GLU A 29 -0.21 -3.29 19.12
CA GLU A 29 0.35 -4.62 18.84
C GLU A 29 -0.14 -5.23 17.52
N ILE A 30 -1.16 -4.65 16.87
CA ILE A 30 -1.63 -5.20 15.60
C ILE A 30 -0.61 -4.90 14.51
N THR A 31 -0.25 -5.92 13.73
CA THR A 31 0.52 -5.72 12.50
C THR A 31 -0.41 -5.09 11.48
N LEU A 32 -0.08 -3.88 11.02
CA LEU A 32 -0.89 -3.12 10.09
C LEU A 32 -0.21 -2.99 8.74
N VAL A 33 -0.87 -3.50 7.70
CA VAL A 33 -0.53 -3.26 6.30
C VAL A 33 -1.36 -2.09 5.79
N ALA A 34 -0.74 -1.11 5.14
CA ALA A 34 -1.45 0.01 4.52
C ALA A 34 -1.03 0.18 3.05
N GLY A 35 -2.00 0.42 2.18
CA GLY A 35 -1.76 0.71 0.77
C GLY A 35 -3.06 0.90 -0.01
N ASN A 36 -3.01 1.01 -1.34
CA ASN A 36 -1.83 0.88 -2.19
C ASN A 36 -1.16 2.22 -2.48
N VAL A 37 0.16 2.23 -2.61
CA VAL A 37 0.95 3.40 -3.02
C VAL A 37 1.87 3.07 -4.20
N ALA A 38 2.41 4.10 -4.85
CA ALA A 38 3.34 3.93 -5.96
C ALA A 38 4.50 4.95 -5.96
N THR A 39 4.68 5.69 -4.85
CA THR A 39 5.71 6.73 -4.71
C THR A 39 6.45 6.61 -3.37
N ALA A 40 7.68 7.12 -3.34
CA ALA A 40 8.48 7.22 -2.12
C ALA A 40 7.78 8.04 -1.03
N GLU A 41 7.25 9.22 -1.38
CA GLU A 41 6.56 10.12 -0.44
C GLU A 41 5.37 9.44 0.24
N ALA A 42 4.51 8.78 -0.55
CA ALA A 42 3.37 8.05 -0.01
C ALA A 42 3.78 6.90 0.92
N THR A 43 4.90 6.24 0.60
CA THR A 43 5.47 5.16 1.42
C THR A 43 5.95 5.71 2.76
N LYS A 44 6.67 6.82 2.74
CA LYS A 44 7.14 7.52 3.94
C LYS A 44 5.97 7.94 4.82
N ASP A 45 4.96 8.60 4.25
CA ASP A 45 3.80 9.09 5.00
C ASP A 45 3.03 7.96 5.70
N LEU A 46 2.89 6.78 5.06
CA LEU A 46 2.24 5.63 5.68
C LEU A 46 3.07 5.00 6.80
N PHE A 47 4.40 4.89 6.64
CA PHE A 47 5.27 4.44 7.72
C PHE A 47 5.28 5.41 8.90
N GLU A 48 5.35 6.72 8.64
CA GLU A 48 5.28 7.76 9.68
C GLU A 48 3.92 7.79 10.38
N ALA A 49 2.84 7.46 9.67
CA ALA A 49 1.51 7.29 10.26
C ALA A 49 1.43 6.07 11.19
N GLY A 50 2.31 5.08 11.02
CA GLY A 50 2.43 3.90 11.88
C GLY A 50 2.21 2.55 11.19
N ALA A 51 2.08 2.51 9.86
CA ALA A 51 2.01 1.24 9.16
C ALA A 51 3.26 0.38 9.43
N ASP A 52 3.08 -0.91 9.65
CA ASP A 52 4.18 -1.85 9.83
C ASP A 52 4.67 -2.37 8.48
N ILE A 53 3.76 -2.46 7.50
CA ILE A 53 4.03 -2.89 6.14
C ILE A 53 3.32 -1.94 5.17
N VAL A 54 4.02 -1.50 4.12
CA VAL A 54 3.40 -0.73 3.04
C VAL A 54 3.17 -1.62 1.81
N LYS A 55 1.96 -1.56 1.26
CA LYS A 55 1.57 -2.30 0.05
C LYS A 55 1.76 -1.43 -1.20
N VAL A 56 2.58 -1.90 -2.15
CA VAL A 56 2.99 -1.14 -3.34
C VAL A 56 2.33 -1.68 -4.62
N GLY A 57 1.73 -0.77 -5.40
CA GLY A 57 1.22 -1.03 -6.74
C GLY A 57 -0.13 -0.35 -7.01
N ILE A 58 -0.17 0.57 -7.98
CA ILE A 58 -1.41 1.19 -8.49
C ILE A 58 -1.48 0.92 -10.00
N GLY A 59 -2.49 0.16 -10.44
CA GLY A 59 -2.66 -0.14 -11.87
C GLY A 59 -1.84 -1.28 -12.52
N PRO A 60 -0.98 -2.09 -11.84
CA PRO A 60 -0.10 -3.05 -12.53
C PRO A 60 -0.74 -4.42 -12.80
N GLY A 61 -1.94 -4.68 -12.29
CA GLY A 61 -2.62 -5.96 -12.47
C GLY A 61 -2.97 -6.19 -13.94
N SER A 62 -2.89 -7.44 -14.40
CA SER A 62 -3.21 -7.88 -15.77
C SER A 62 -4.59 -7.44 -16.26
N ILE A 63 -5.51 -7.18 -15.32
CA ILE A 63 -6.90 -6.77 -15.58
C ILE A 63 -7.20 -5.31 -15.21
N CYS A 64 -6.23 -4.58 -14.64
CA CYS A 64 -6.49 -3.24 -14.14
C CYS A 64 -6.60 -2.25 -15.31
N THR A 65 -7.81 -1.76 -15.56
CA THR A 65 -8.08 -0.83 -16.66
C THR A 65 -7.65 0.60 -16.36
N THR A 66 -7.20 0.91 -15.14
CA THR A 66 -6.85 2.27 -14.71
C THR A 66 -5.80 2.93 -15.61
N ARG A 67 -4.80 2.18 -16.09
CA ARG A 67 -3.80 2.72 -17.02
C ARG A 67 -4.39 3.03 -18.41
N VAL A 68 -5.38 2.24 -18.85
CA VAL A 68 -6.07 2.42 -20.14
C VAL A 68 -7.11 3.54 -20.06
N VAL A 69 -7.81 3.67 -18.93
CA VAL A 69 -8.97 4.56 -18.77
C VAL A 69 -8.58 5.92 -18.18
N ALA A 70 -7.71 5.95 -17.18
CA ALA A 70 -7.32 7.18 -16.49
C ALA A 70 -5.99 7.74 -16.99
N GLY A 71 -5.19 6.97 -17.75
CA GLY A 71 -3.84 7.36 -18.16
C GLY A 71 -2.84 7.46 -17.01
N VAL A 72 -3.26 7.15 -15.78
CA VAL A 72 -2.45 7.23 -14.56
C VAL A 72 -1.99 5.82 -14.20
N GLY A 73 -0.68 5.61 -14.18
CA GLY A 73 -0.06 4.36 -13.75
C GLY A 73 1.45 4.49 -13.74
N VAL A 74 2.06 4.23 -12.58
CA VAL A 74 3.52 4.16 -12.46
C VAL A 74 3.95 2.76 -12.92
N PRO A 75 5.00 2.63 -13.76
CA PRO A 75 5.55 1.31 -14.08
C PRO A 75 5.88 0.54 -12.80
N GLN A 76 5.39 -0.69 -12.68
CA GLN A 76 5.43 -1.45 -11.41
C GLN A 76 6.84 -1.58 -10.84
N ILE A 77 7.84 -1.83 -11.69
CA ILE A 77 9.24 -1.95 -11.27
C ILE A 77 9.75 -0.62 -10.72
N THR A 78 9.42 0.50 -11.35
CA THR A 78 9.78 1.84 -10.87
C THR A 78 9.11 2.13 -9.53
N ALA A 79 7.80 1.87 -9.41
CA ALA A 79 7.07 2.08 -8.16
C ALA A 79 7.70 1.28 -7.00
N ILE A 80 8.04 0.01 -7.23
CA ILE A 80 8.70 -0.83 -6.24
C ILE A 80 10.08 -0.29 -5.89
N TYR A 81 10.88 0.07 -6.90
CA TYR A 81 12.23 0.57 -6.70
C TYR A 81 12.22 1.85 -5.83
N ASP A 82 11.35 2.80 -6.13
CA ASP A 82 11.25 4.07 -5.41
C ASP A 82 10.77 3.83 -3.97
N CYS A 83 9.70 3.06 -3.78
CA CYS A 83 9.15 2.75 -2.45
C CYS A 83 10.16 1.93 -1.61
N ALA A 84 10.86 0.97 -2.22
CA ALA A 84 11.87 0.16 -1.54
C ALA A 84 13.11 0.96 -1.17
N THR A 85 13.52 1.90 -2.02
CA THR A 85 14.62 2.80 -1.70
C THR A 85 14.28 3.67 -0.50
N GLU A 86 13.08 4.24 -0.46
CA GLU A 86 12.63 5.05 0.69
C GLU A 86 12.51 4.21 1.97
N ALA A 87 11.92 3.02 1.89
CA ALA A 87 11.81 2.14 3.06
C ALA A 87 13.20 1.80 3.64
N ARG A 88 14.19 1.50 2.78
CA ARG A 88 15.58 1.28 3.21
C ARG A 88 16.18 2.51 3.90
N ASN A 89 15.94 3.71 3.38
CA ASN A 89 16.41 4.96 4.01
C ASN A 89 15.83 5.15 5.41
N MET A 90 14.60 4.71 5.64
CA MET A 90 13.91 4.74 6.94
C MET A 90 14.31 3.59 7.88
N VAL A 91 15.24 2.72 7.48
CA VAL A 91 15.60 1.48 8.19
C VAL A 91 14.36 0.56 8.36
N LYS A 92 13.40 0.63 7.44
CA LYS A 92 12.21 -0.21 7.36
C LYS A 92 12.35 -1.15 6.17
N LEU A 93 12.49 -2.45 6.40
CA LEU A 93 12.52 -3.44 5.31
C LEU A 93 11.14 -4.02 4.95
N SER A 94 10.09 -3.57 5.62
CA SER A 94 8.77 -4.19 5.59
C SER A 94 7.90 -3.66 4.45
N LEU A 95 8.07 -4.21 3.24
CA LEU A 95 7.23 -3.91 2.07
C LEU A 95 6.55 -5.19 1.58
N LEU A 96 5.27 -5.07 1.21
CA LEU A 96 4.55 -6.14 0.52
C LEU A 96 4.27 -5.71 -0.92
N MET A 97 4.95 -6.38 -1.85
CA MET A 97 4.60 -6.30 -3.26
C MET A 97 3.40 -7.20 -3.51
N VAL A 98 2.32 -6.65 -4.06
CA VAL A 98 1.18 -7.48 -4.47
C VAL A 98 1.00 -7.37 -5.98
N VAL A 99 1.34 -8.46 -6.67
CA VAL A 99 0.97 -8.68 -8.08
C VAL A 99 -0.38 -9.37 -8.09
N LEU A 100 -1.47 -8.60 -8.02
CA LEU A 100 -2.81 -9.20 -8.14
C LEU A 100 -3.10 -9.55 -9.60
N ASN A 101 -3.18 -10.85 -9.90
CA ASN A 101 -4.10 -11.37 -10.90
C ASN A 101 -5.50 -11.35 -10.26
N SER A 102 -6.39 -10.47 -10.70
CA SER A 102 -7.68 -10.32 -10.04
C SER A 102 -8.67 -11.41 -10.44
N GLN A 103 -8.61 -12.57 -9.77
CA GLN A 103 -9.71 -13.55 -9.74
C GLN A 103 -9.80 -14.38 -8.43
N GLU A 104 -9.20 -14.00 -7.28
CA GLU A 104 -9.38 -14.81 -6.04
C GLU A 104 -9.61 -14.03 -4.73
N ILE A 105 -10.20 -12.83 -4.76
CA ILE A 105 -10.88 -12.29 -3.57
C ILE A 105 -12.19 -11.61 -4.01
N SER A 106 -13.04 -12.36 -4.71
CA SER A 106 -14.48 -12.12 -4.61
C SER A 106 -14.96 -13.06 -3.51
N LEU A 107 -15.42 -12.49 -2.41
CA LEU A 107 -16.20 -13.18 -1.40
C LEU A 107 -17.35 -13.90 -2.12
N LYS A 108 -17.15 -15.19 -2.41
CA LYS A 108 -18.27 -16.09 -2.71
C LYS A 108 -19.15 -16.10 -1.47
N HIS A 109 -20.41 -15.76 -1.67
CA HIS A 109 -21.48 -16.01 -0.72
C HIS A 109 -21.55 -17.51 -0.41
#